data_AF-A0A6V7KCE3-F1
#
_entry.id   AF-A0A6V7KCE3-F1
#
_cell.length_a   1.000
_cell.length_b   1.000
_cell.length_c   1.000
_cell.angle_alpha   90.00
_cell.angle_beta   90.00
_cell.angle_gamma   90.00
#
_symmetry.space_group_name_H-M   'P 1'
#
loop_
_entity.id
_entity.type
_entity.pdbx_description
1 polymer ?
#
loop_
_entity_poly.entity_id
_entity_poly.type
_entity_poly.pdbx_seq_one_letter_code
_entity_poly.pdbx_strand_id
1 'polypeptide(L)'
;ESKKYERRLVTNKFGTYEVVSPWEVINPYQQVPDSIPKPHYYNSWMPEEPPTQIEIKNENQIECMRHSCILAKRVLNHAKKLIEPGVTTDHINQQLHDLIINNGAFPSPLKYNGFPKSICTSVNNVACHGIPDTRPLVNGDSLNVDVT
;
A
#
# COMPACT_ATOMS: atom_id res chain seq x y z
N GLU A 1 -27.45 10.82 -5.81
CA GLU A 1 -27.06 11.81 -4.77
C GLU A 1 -25.83 11.29 -4.06
N SER A 2 -24.70 12.00 -4.17
CA SER A 2 -23.47 11.61 -3.47
C SER A 2 -23.67 11.78 -1.97
N LYS A 3 -23.50 10.70 -1.19
CA LYS A 3 -23.41 10.80 0.27
C LYS A 3 -22.32 11.81 0.58
N LYS A 4 -22.72 12.96 1.15
CA LYS A 4 -21.79 14.00 1.57
C LYS A 4 -20.93 13.39 2.68
N TYR A 5 -19.66 13.13 2.39
CA TYR A 5 -18.69 12.76 3.40
C TYR A 5 -18.55 13.93 4.37
N GLU A 6 -18.99 13.75 5.62
CA GLU A 6 -18.81 14.75 6.67
C GLU A 6 -17.41 14.61 7.25
N ARG A 7 -16.61 15.67 7.09
CA ARG A 7 -15.26 15.76 7.64
C ARG A 7 -15.34 15.89 9.16
N ARG A 8 -14.79 14.92 9.90
CA ARG A 8 -14.65 15.03 11.35
C ARG A 8 -13.48 15.95 11.67
N LEU A 9 -13.77 17.17 12.12
CA LEU A 9 -12.75 18.12 12.55
C LEU A 9 -12.43 17.95 14.04
N VAL A 10 -11.16 18.09 14.40
CA VAL A 10 -10.68 18.18 15.77
C VAL A 10 -9.89 19.48 15.92
N THR A 11 -10.15 20.20 17.01
CA THR A 11 -9.44 21.43 17.38
C THR A 11 -8.65 21.18 18.66
N ASN A 12 -7.35 21.47 18.64
CA ASN A 12 -6.49 21.43 19.81
C ASN A 12 -5.36 22.48 19.71
N LYS A 13 -4.34 22.41 20.56
CA LYS A 13 -3.21 23.35 20.58
C LYS A 13 -2.40 23.43 19.27
N PHE A 14 -2.58 22.46 18.37
CA PHE A 14 -1.93 22.40 17.06
C PHE A 14 -2.81 22.92 15.92
N GLY A 15 -4.00 23.45 16.22
CA GLY A 15 -4.95 24.00 15.26
C GLY A 15 -6.19 23.12 15.07
N THR A 16 -6.93 23.40 13.98
CA THR A 16 -8.12 22.63 13.59
C THR A 16 -7.79 21.82 12.34
N TYR A 17 -7.97 20.50 12.40
CA TYR A 17 -7.68 19.60 11.28
C TYR A 17 -8.70 18.47 11.21
N GLU A 18 -8.82 17.88 10.02
CA GLU A 18 -9.64 16.69 9.80
C GLU A 18 -8.95 15.44 10.35
N VAL A 19 -9.70 14.60 11.05
CA VAL A 19 -9.26 13.28 11.49
C VAL A 19 -9.82 12.22 10.55
N VAL A 20 -8.94 11.61 9.76
CA VAL A 20 -9.25 10.42 8.98
C VAL A 20 -9.47 9.25 9.95
N SER A 21 -10.65 8.65 9.89
CA SER A 21 -11.01 7.44 10.64
C SER A 21 -11.00 6.24 9.69
N PRO A 22 -10.65 5.03 10.16
CA PRO A 22 -10.71 3.82 9.33
C PRO A 22 -12.13 3.53 8.84
N TRP A 23 -12.23 3.01 7.62
CA TRP A 23 -13.45 2.45 7.04
C TRP A 23 -13.33 0.91 6.98
N GLU A 24 -14.35 0.26 6.41
CA GLU A 24 -14.36 -1.19 6.30
C GLU A 24 -13.22 -1.68 5.40
N VAL A 25 -12.42 -2.62 5.92
CA VAL A 25 -11.40 -3.36 5.14
C VAL A 25 -12.09 -4.60 4.55
N ILE A 26 -12.43 -4.52 3.28
CA ILE A 26 -13.03 -5.64 2.53
C ILE A 26 -11.94 -6.48 1.85
N ASN A 27 -12.19 -7.76 1.56
CA ASN A 27 -11.26 -8.62 0.80
C ASN A 27 -9.78 -8.56 1.28
N PRO A 28 -9.50 -8.79 2.59
CA PRO A 28 -8.12 -8.86 3.06
C PRO A 28 -7.41 -10.10 2.49
N TYR A 29 -6.08 -10.04 2.42
CA TYR A 29 -5.24 -11.16 2.01
C TYR A 29 -5.55 -11.70 0.60
N GLN A 30 -5.60 -10.80 -0.38
CA GLN A 30 -5.81 -11.15 -1.79
C GLN A 30 -4.86 -12.27 -2.26
N GLN A 31 -5.38 -13.17 -3.10
CA GLN A 31 -4.68 -14.38 -3.48
C GLN A 31 -3.48 -14.09 -4.39
N VAL A 32 -2.39 -14.83 -4.16
CA VAL A 32 -1.19 -14.78 -5.00
C VAL A 32 -0.99 -16.15 -5.65
N PRO A 33 -0.92 -16.24 -7.00
CA PRO A 33 -0.68 -17.49 -7.71
C PRO A 33 0.55 -18.26 -7.20
N ASP A 34 0.50 -19.59 -7.26
CA ASP A 34 1.60 -20.45 -6.83
C ASP A 34 2.85 -20.36 -7.72
N SER A 35 2.69 -19.86 -8.94
CA SER A 35 3.80 -19.58 -9.85
C SER A 35 4.67 -18.40 -9.41
N ILE A 36 4.17 -17.52 -8.52
CA ILE A 36 4.91 -16.35 -8.04
C ILE A 36 5.73 -16.75 -6.80
N PRO A 37 7.05 -16.53 -6.79
CA PRO A 37 7.88 -16.75 -5.61
C PRO A 37 7.38 -15.93 -4.42
N LYS A 38 7.17 -16.61 -3.29
CA LYS A 38 6.67 -16.01 -2.06
C LYS A 38 7.84 -15.73 -1.11
N PRO A 39 7.85 -14.58 -0.41
CA PRO A 39 8.86 -14.30 0.60
C PRO A 39 8.69 -15.26 1.80
N HIS A 40 9.75 -15.38 2.61
CA HIS A 40 9.80 -16.31 3.74
C HIS A 40 8.66 -16.09 4.75
N TYR A 41 8.21 -14.85 4.94
CA TYR A 41 7.13 -14.52 5.86
C TYR A 41 5.72 -14.88 5.36
N TYR A 42 5.54 -15.31 4.11
CA TYR A 42 4.20 -15.47 3.53
C TYR A 42 3.30 -16.45 4.30
N ASN A 43 3.88 -17.56 4.80
CA ASN A 43 3.14 -18.59 5.54
C ASN A 43 3.16 -18.35 7.05
N SER A 44 4.26 -17.80 7.58
CA SER A 44 4.43 -17.53 9.02
C SER A 44 3.75 -16.24 9.47
N TRP A 45 3.47 -15.33 8.53
CA TRP A 45 3.02 -13.96 8.78
C TRP A 45 4.03 -13.11 9.54
N MET A 46 5.24 -13.63 9.76
CA MET A 46 6.26 -13.05 10.61
C MET A 46 7.53 -12.85 9.80
N PRO A 47 8.00 -11.59 9.62
CA PRO A 47 9.30 -11.35 9.03
C PRO A 47 10.43 -11.84 9.94
N GLU A 48 11.59 -12.06 9.34
CA GLU A 48 12.81 -12.35 10.09
C GLU A 48 13.33 -11.06 10.72
N GLU A 49 14.11 -11.21 11.79
CA GLU A 49 14.83 -10.10 12.38
C GLU A 49 15.77 -9.46 11.34
N PRO A 50 15.87 -8.13 11.32
CA PRO A 50 16.74 -7.45 10.36
C PRO A 50 18.20 -7.84 10.60
N PRO A 51 19.02 -7.91 9.54
CA PRO A 51 20.44 -8.24 9.68
C PRO A 51 21.15 -7.16 10.51
N THR A 52 22.04 -7.60 11.40
CA THR A 52 22.85 -6.70 12.25
C THR A 52 24.06 -6.14 11.52
N GLN A 53 24.39 -6.67 10.35
CA GLN A 53 25.50 -6.24 9.50
C GLN A 53 24.98 -5.76 8.15
N ILE A 54 25.64 -4.74 7.60
CA ILE A 54 25.33 -4.21 6.27
C ILE A 54 25.83 -5.22 5.22
N GLU A 55 24.91 -5.71 4.40
CA GLU A 55 25.25 -6.57 3.28
C GLU A 55 25.81 -5.74 2.11
N ILE A 56 27.01 -6.10 1.63
CA ILE A 56 27.55 -5.56 0.38
C ILE A 56 27.06 -6.44 -0.76
N LYS A 57 26.21 -5.87 -1.62
CA LYS A 57 25.63 -6.59 -2.75
C LYS A 57 26.65 -6.88 -3.84
N ASN A 58 26.57 -8.06 -4.44
CA ASN A 58 27.29 -8.39 -5.66
C ASN A 58 26.56 -7.86 -6.92
N GLU A 59 27.21 -7.94 -8.08
CA GLU A 59 26.69 -7.43 -9.35
C GLU A 59 25.32 -8.02 -9.73
N ASN A 60 25.14 -9.34 -9.55
CA ASN A 60 23.87 -10.01 -9.85
C ASN A 60 22.74 -9.52 -8.93
N GLN A 61 23.00 -9.38 -7.63
CA GLN A 61 22.01 -8.87 -6.67
C GLN A 61 21.63 -7.42 -7.00
N ILE A 62 22.60 -6.58 -7.40
CA ILE A 62 22.34 -5.20 -7.82
C ILE A 62 21.43 -5.17 -9.06
N GLU A 63 21.66 -6.05 -10.03
CA GLU A 63 20.81 -6.13 -11.22
C GLU A 63 19.40 -6.61 -10.89
N CYS A 64 19.25 -7.61 -10.03
CA CYS A 64 17.94 -8.03 -9.53
C CYS A 64 17.20 -6.87 -8.83
N MET A 65 17.88 -6.12 -7.96
CA MET A 65 17.31 -4.94 -7.30
C MET A 65 16.88 -3.87 -8.32
N ARG A 66 17.68 -3.63 -9.36
CA ARG A 66 17.33 -2.68 -10.44
C ARG A 66 16.02 -3.07 -11.12
N HIS A 67 15.85 -4.34 -11.47
CA HIS A 67 14.59 -4.83 -12.06
C HIS A 67 13.39 -4.67 -11.12
N SER A 68 13.52 -5.05 -9.84
CA SER A 68 12.47 -4.87 -8.84
C SER A 68 12.09 -3.40 -8.67
N CYS A 69 13.06 -2.49 -8.56
CA CYS A 69 12.81 -1.05 -8.43
C CYS A 69 12.14 -0.46 -9.69
N ILE A 70 12.48 -0.93 -10.89
CA ILE A 70 11.82 -0.51 -12.13
C ILE A 70 10.33 -0.90 -12.10
N LEU A 71 10.01 -2.12 -11.65
CA LEU A 71 8.62 -2.56 -11.50
C LEU A 71 7.88 -1.75 -10.43
N ALA A 72 8.45 -1.57 -9.24
CA ALA A 72 7.85 -0.77 -8.17
C ALA A 72 7.55 0.67 -8.64
N LYS A 73 8.49 1.31 -9.36
CA LYS A 73 8.28 2.62 -10.00
C LYS A 73 7.13 2.60 -10.99
N ARG A 74 7.01 1.56 -11.81
CA ARG A 74 5.92 1.41 -12.79
C ARG A 74 4.57 1.29 -12.09
N VAL A 75 4.50 0.50 -11.02
CA VAL A 75 3.28 0.33 -10.20
C VAL A 75 2.88 1.64 -9.54
N LEU A 76 3.82 2.34 -8.90
CA LEU A 76 3.57 3.65 -8.29
C LEU A 76 3.10 4.70 -9.32
N ASN A 77 3.68 4.70 -10.52
CA ASN A 77 3.22 5.58 -11.60
C ASN A 77 1.82 5.20 -12.14
N HIS A 78 1.42 3.93 -12.05
CA HIS A 78 0.06 3.52 -12.38
C HIS A 78 -0.93 4.04 -11.34
N ALA A 79 -0.57 4.02 -10.05
CA ALA A 79 -1.39 4.57 -8.97
C ALA A 79 -1.85 6.01 -9.25
N LYS A 80 -0.95 6.85 -9.76
CA LYS A 80 -1.25 8.25 -10.14
C LYS A 80 -2.41 8.40 -11.11
N LYS A 81 -2.67 7.40 -11.96
CA LYS A 81 -3.77 7.41 -12.94
C LYS A 81 -5.12 7.02 -12.34
N LEU A 82 -5.11 6.43 -11.15
CA LEU A 82 -6.30 5.96 -10.44
C LEU A 82 -6.79 6.95 -9.39
N ILE A 83 -5.94 7.91 -8.99
CA ILE A 83 -6.24 8.84 -7.91
C ILE A 83 -7.16 9.94 -8.42
N GLU A 84 -8.43 9.86 -8.03
CA GLU A 84 -9.44 10.88 -8.28
C GLU A 84 -10.47 10.91 -7.12
N PRO A 85 -11.18 12.04 -6.91
CA PRO A 85 -12.25 12.11 -5.93
C PRO A 85 -13.33 11.03 -6.18
N GLY A 86 -13.73 10.33 -5.13
CA GLY A 86 -14.72 9.25 -5.18
C GLY A 86 -14.13 7.85 -5.27
N VAL A 87 -12.89 7.68 -5.74
CA VAL A 87 -12.21 6.38 -5.76
C VAL A 87 -11.81 5.96 -4.35
N THR A 88 -11.99 4.69 -4.00
CA THR A 88 -11.57 4.16 -2.70
C THR A 88 -10.10 3.75 -2.70
N THR A 89 -9.47 3.80 -1.53
CA THR A 89 -8.10 3.30 -1.38
C THR A 89 -8.03 1.78 -1.64
N ASP A 90 -9.09 1.03 -1.30
CA ASP A 90 -9.21 -0.40 -1.65
C ASP A 90 -9.22 -0.64 -3.17
N HIS A 91 -9.92 0.19 -3.96
CA HIS A 91 -9.91 0.07 -5.42
C HIS A 91 -8.49 0.28 -5.98
N ILE A 92 -7.77 1.28 -5.47
CA ILE A 92 -6.37 1.52 -5.85
C ILE A 92 -5.53 0.28 -5.50
N ASN A 93 -5.67 -0.26 -4.29
CA ASN A 93 -4.99 -1.49 -3.89
C ASN A 93 -5.29 -2.67 -4.83
N GLN A 94 -6.55 -2.89 -5.21
CA GLN A 94 -6.93 -3.98 -6.12
C GLN A 94 -6.22 -3.84 -7.48
N GLN A 95 -6.27 -2.66 -8.09
CA GLN A 95 -5.63 -2.41 -9.38
C GLN A 95 -4.10 -2.58 -9.32
N LEU A 96 -3.46 -2.13 -8.23
CA LEU A 96 -2.01 -2.29 -8.07
C LEU A 96 -1.62 -3.72 -7.74
N HIS A 97 -2.42 -4.44 -6.94
CA HIS A 97 -2.24 -5.88 -6.71
C HIS A 97 -2.25 -6.63 -8.05
N ASP A 98 -3.29 -6.43 -8.86
CA ASP A 98 -3.42 -7.11 -10.15
C ASP A 98 -2.25 -6.78 -11.09
N LEU A 99 -1.81 -5.52 -11.11
CA LEU A 99 -0.64 -5.11 -11.88
C LEU A 99 0.65 -5.82 -11.40
N ILE A 100 0.86 -5.93 -10.08
CA ILE A 100 2.03 -6.63 -9.51
C ILE A 100 2.00 -8.11 -9.90
N ILE A 101 0.86 -8.78 -9.72
CA ILE A 101 0.66 -10.21 -10.06
C ILE A 101 0.86 -10.46 -11.55
N ASN A 102 0.31 -9.60 -12.41
CA ASN A 102 0.46 -9.71 -13.87
C ASN A 102 1.90 -9.50 -14.36
N ASN A 103 2.79 -8.94 -13.52
CA ASN A 103 4.22 -8.85 -13.80
C ASN A 103 5.04 -9.95 -13.09
N GLY A 104 4.38 -10.97 -12.53
CA GLY A 104 5.02 -12.12 -11.89
C GLY A 104 5.70 -11.80 -10.56
N ALA A 105 5.31 -10.72 -9.90
CA ALA A 105 5.92 -10.26 -8.64
C ALA A 105 4.98 -10.44 -7.45
N PHE A 106 5.56 -10.45 -6.26
CA PHE A 106 4.83 -10.51 -4.99
C PHE A 106 4.68 -9.10 -4.39
N PRO A 107 3.48 -8.69 -3.92
CA PRO A 107 3.31 -7.42 -3.23
C PRO A 107 3.82 -7.52 -1.78
N SER A 108 5.00 -6.95 -1.50
CA SER A 108 5.73 -7.20 -0.25
C SER A 108 4.97 -6.88 1.05
N PRO A 109 4.13 -5.82 1.14
CA PRO A 109 3.35 -5.57 2.35
C PRO A 109 2.37 -6.71 2.70
N LEU A 110 1.94 -7.51 1.72
CA LEU A 110 0.91 -8.52 1.93
C LEU A 110 1.38 -9.60 2.90
N LYS A 111 0.63 -9.76 4.01
CA LYS A 111 0.93 -10.66 5.14
C LYS A 111 2.18 -10.31 5.95
N TYR A 112 2.90 -9.25 5.61
CA TYR A 112 4.06 -8.81 6.38
C TYR A 112 3.61 -8.36 7.78
N ASN A 113 3.98 -9.10 8.82
CA ASN A 113 3.52 -8.89 10.19
C ASN A 113 1.98 -8.77 10.30
N GLY A 114 1.25 -9.58 9.51
CA GLY A 114 -0.21 -9.57 9.47
C GLY A 114 -0.85 -8.43 8.66
N PHE A 115 -0.09 -7.62 7.93
CA PHE A 115 -0.65 -6.53 7.13
C PHE A 115 -1.59 -7.06 6.01
N PRO A 116 -2.82 -6.53 5.87
CA PRO A 116 -3.88 -7.21 5.12
C PRO A 116 -3.95 -6.90 3.63
N LYS A 117 -3.14 -5.96 3.14
CA LYS A 117 -3.24 -5.38 1.80
C LYS A 117 -1.90 -5.40 1.08
N SER A 118 -1.93 -5.08 -0.21
CA SER A 118 -0.77 -5.19 -1.10
C SER A 118 0.09 -3.94 -1.13
N ILE A 119 -0.46 -2.81 -0.71
CA ILE A 119 0.17 -1.48 -0.66
C ILE A 119 -0.28 -0.75 0.60
N CYS A 120 0.38 0.36 0.95
CA CYS A 120 -0.15 1.30 1.95
C CYS A 120 -0.75 2.53 1.27
N THR A 121 -1.83 3.06 1.84
CA THR A 121 -2.48 4.31 1.43
C THR A 121 -2.72 5.19 2.64
N SER A 122 -1.97 6.30 2.75
CA SER A 122 -1.97 7.17 3.93
C SER A 122 -2.55 8.53 3.57
N VAL A 123 -3.80 8.77 3.98
CA VAL A 123 -4.55 10.00 3.67
C VAL A 123 -4.38 11.04 4.80
N ASN A 124 -4.11 12.28 4.42
CA ASN A 124 -4.06 13.47 5.29
C ASN A 124 -3.20 13.26 6.55
N ASN A 125 -3.83 13.08 7.72
CA ASN A 125 -3.15 12.96 9.01
C ASN A 125 -2.64 11.53 9.32
N VAL A 126 -2.82 10.58 8.41
CA VAL A 126 -2.22 9.25 8.49
C VAL A 126 -0.75 9.35 8.05
N ALA A 127 0.18 9.14 8.99
CA ALA A 127 1.60 9.34 8.75
C ALA A 127 2.20 8.31 7.78
N CYS A 128 1.94 7.03 8.02
CA CYS A 128 2.37 5.91 7.19
C CYS A 128 1.50 4.68 7.49
N HIS A 129 1.70 3.62 6.69
CA HIS A 129 1.05 2.31 6.87
C HIS A 129 -0.48 2.35 6.97
N GLY A 130 -1.13 3.35 6.34
CA GLY A 130 -2.58 3.34 6.20
C GLY A 130 -3.04 2.12 5.41
N ILE A 131 -4.04 1.40 5.94
CA ILE A 131 -4.58 0.20 5.32
C ILE A 131 -5.60 0.63 4.26
N PRO A 132 -5.47 0.21 2.99
CA PRO A 132 -6.50 0.38 1.98
C PRO A 132 -7.86 -0.16 2.45
N ASP A 133 -8.87 0.70 2.38
CA ASP A 133 -10.23 0.45 2.87
C ASP A 133 -11.29 1.08 1.94
N THR A 134 -12.55 0.99 2.34
CA THR A 134 -13.68 1.50 1.55
C THR A 134 -13.85 3.02 1.59
N ARG A 135 -12.94 3.79 2.22
CA ARG A 135 -13.01 5.25 2.25
C ARG A 135 -12.82 5.84 0.85
N PRO A 136 -13.78 6.59 0.30
CA PRO A 136 -13.56 7.34 -0.94
C PRO A 136 -12.61 8.51 -0.70
N LEU A 137 -11.73 8.79 -1.65
CA LEU A 137 -10.93 9.99 -1.69
C LEU A 137 -11.81 11.22 -1.87
N VAL A 138 -11.49 12.30 -1.19
CA VAL A 138 -12.25 13.56 -1.27
C VAL A 138 -11.37 14.63 -1.91
N ASN A 139 -11.97 15.50 -2.72
CA ASN A 139 -11.24 16.62 -3.31
C ASN A 139 -10.54 17.47 -2.22
N GLY A 140 -9.25 17.71 -2.40
CA GLY A 140 -8.39 18.38 -1.41
C GLY A 140 -7.67 17.43 -0.43
N ASP A 141 -7.96 16.12 -0.45
CA ASP A 141 -7.14 15.14 0.27
C ASP A 141 -5.71 15.12 -0.28
N SER A 142 -4.75 14.92 0.62
CA SER A 142 -3.38 14.50 0.28
C SER A 142 -3.26 13.00 0.54
N LEU A 143 -2.75 12.25 -0.44
CA LEU A 143 -2.59 10.81 -0.35
C LEU A 143 -1.14 10.42 -0.61
N ASN A 144 -0.53 9.69 0.32
CA ASN A 144 0.67 8.92 0.09
C ASN A 144 0.31 7.48 -0.32
N VAL A 145 0.98 6.96 -1.34
CA VAL A 145 0.89 5.56 -1.78
C VAL A 145 2.28 4.96 -1.66
N ASP A 146 2.39 3.88 -0.90
CA ASP A 146 3.64 3.16 -0.67
C ASP A 146 3.61 1.78 -1.34
N VAL A 147 4.64 1.47 -2.12
CA VAL A 147 4.73 0.29 -2.99
C VAL A 147 6.11 -0.33 -2.83
N THR A 148 6.13 -1.63 -2.52
CA THR A 148 7.35 -2.43 -2.32
C THR A 148 7.31 -3.71 -3.13
#